data_AF-A0AAV7VDU0-F1
#
_entry.id   AF-A0AAV7VDU0-F1
#
_cell.length_a   1.000
_cell.length_b   1.000
_cell.length_c   1.000
_cell.angle_alpha   90.00
_cell.angle_beta   90.00
_cell.angle_gamma   90.00
#
_symmetry.space_group_name_H-M   'P 1'
#
loop_
_entity.id
_entity.type
_entity.pdbx_description
1 polymer ?
#
loop_
_entity_poly.entity_id
_entity_poly.type
_entity_poly.pdbx_seq_one_letter_code
_entity_poly.pdbx_strand_id
1 'polypeptide(L)'
;MPDSRSSNKNSGKPVRQLLFSEALLQTKVPHPTTAALPPATHHAMVDSAQESTMDHIRQEISVVGRRLEGIDGAMVSLTGETKYIHLDIAGFQTSVLGLEKRVTTVEAQVASSQDRDQELFLCSKMTDLEDRSRRDNVQFLGFPENTEGEDIHTFLRETLPKLTGITFDPPFELQRAHRLGPRRPNMTTRPQPIIACLLCHAQARQLIQRARTQGPCQMDRQVIRMTASLKKPVSIEGHSWPSDPGYIR
;
A
#
# COMPACT_ATOMS: atom_id res chain seq x y z
N MET A 1 42.49 -7.09 20.06
CA MET A 1 42.45 -6.04 21.09
C MET A 1 41.11 -6.15 21.82
N PRO A 2 41.03 -6.78 23.01
CA PRO A 2 39.83 -6.69 23.86
C PRO A 2 40.10 -5.79 25.07
N ASP A 3 39.25 -4.78 25.25
CA ASP A 3 39.29 -3.84 26.36
C ASP A 3 38.37 -4.27 27.52
N SER A 4 39.03 -4.70 28.60
CA SER A 4 39.00 -4.21 29.98
C SER A 4 37.69 -3.94 30.78
N ARG A 5 37.80 -4.36 32.07
CA ARG A 5 37.11 -3.93 33.33
C ARG A 5 35.79 -4.62 33.70
N SER A 6 35.50 -5.00 34.95
CA SER A 6 36.27 -5.13 36.20
C SER A 6 35.34 -5.85 37.20
N SER A 7 35.84 -6.88 37.88
CA SER A 7 35.21 -7.50 39.05
C SER A 7 35.19 -6.54 40.24
N ASN A 8 34.16 -6.61 41.10
CA ASN A 8 34.36 -6.42 42.53
C ASN A 8 33.35 -7.25 43.35
N LYS A 9 33.89 -8.18 44.14
CA LYS A 9 33.24 -8.94 45.22
C LYS A 9 33.88 -8.47 46.52
N ASN A 10 33.09 -8.20 47.55
CA ASN A 10 33.38 -8.34 48.99
C ASN A 10 32.52 -7.36 49.80
N SER A 11 32.16 -7.58 51.06
CA SER A 11 32.07 -8.74 51.95
C SER A 11 31.47 -8.17 53.24
N GLY A 12 30.57 -8.91 53.88
CA GLY A 12 29.99 -8.50 55.16
C GLY A 12 31.04 -8.49 56.27
N LYS A 13 30.91 -7.52 57.19
CA LYS A 13 31.52 -7.56 58.53
C LYS A 13 30.50 -7.09 59.57
N PRO A 14 30.43 -7.73 60.76
CA PRO A 14 29.50 -7.40 61.82
C PRO A 14 30.07 -6.33 62.77
N VAL A 15 29.20 -5.50 63.34
CA VAL A 15 29.57 -4.51 64.37
C VAL A 15 29.21 -5.03 65.76
N ARG A 16 30.21 -4.93 66.64
CA ARG A 16 30.30 -5.48 67.99
C ARG A 16 29.38 -4.77 69.00
N GLN A 17 28.82 -5.54 69.91
CA GLN A 17 28.30 -5.08 71.20
C GLN A 17 29.45 -4.57 72.09
N LEU A 18 29.24 -3.45 72.78
CA LEU A 18 30.04 -3.03 73.93
C LEU A 18 29.10 -2.69 75.10
N LEU A 19 29.24 -3.48 76.16
CA LEU A 19 28.75 -3.23 77.52
C LEU A 19 29.78 -2.38 78.27
N PHE A 20 29.34 -1.42 79.09
CA PHE A 20 29.97 -0.81 80.29
C PHE A 20 29.05 0.38 80.69
N SER A 21 28.71 0.72 81.94
CA SER A 21 28.85 0.18 83.29
C SER A 21 28.05 1.14 84.21
N GLU A 22 27.33 0.63 85.21
CA GLU A 22 26.75 1.43 86.30
C GLU A 22 27.82 2.03 87.21
N ALA A 23 27.63 3.28 87.64
CA ALA A 23 28.27 3.83 88.83
C ALA A 23 27.35 4.86 89.52
N LEU A 24 26.87 4.46 90.70
CA LEU A 24 26.25 5.29 91.73
C LEU A 24 27.14 6.49 92.12
N LEU A 25 26.53 7.64 92.42
CA LEU A 25 26.92 8.48 93.55
C LEU A 25 25.75 9.39 93.99
N GLN A 26 25.25 9.10 95.19
CA GLN A 26 24.40 9.97 96.00
C GLN A 26 25.21 11.18 96.48
N THR A 27 24.64 12.38 96.40
CA THR A 27 24.97 13.48 97.30
C THR A 27 23.68 14.08 97.86
N LYS A 28 23.76 14.46 99.13
CA LYS A 28 22.68 14.61 100.09
C LYS A 28 22.64 16.06 100.56
N VAL A 29 21.43 16.67 100.55
CA VAL A 29 20.89 17.72 101.47
C VAL A 29 21.43 19.17 101.28
N PRO A 30 20.64 20.25 101.51
CA PRO A 30 19.50 20.36 102.45
C PRO A 30 18.18 20.99 101.98
N HIS A 31 17.10 20.62 102.68
CA HIS A 31 15.86 21.40 102.83
C HIS A 31 15.98 22.40 103.99
N PRO A 32 15.26 23.53 103.91
CA PRO A 32 14.61 24.10 105.07
C PRO A 32 13.08 24.04 104.94
N THR A 33 12.46 23.57 106.02
CA THR A 33 11.03 23.66 106.37
C THR A 33 10.56 25.11 106.42
N THR A 34 9.41 25.45 105.83
CA THR A 34 8.37 26.36 106.39
C THR A 34 7.13 26.35 105.48
N ALA A 35 5.96 26.43 106.12
CA ALA A 35 4.64 26.07 105.63
C ALA A 35 3.84 27.19 104.91
N ALA A 36 2.84 26.72 104.14
CA ALA A 36 1.49 27.26 103.91
C ALA A 36 1.28 28.54 103.05
N LEU A 37 0.57 28.38 101.92
CA LEU A 37 -0.75 28.98 101.55
C LEU A 37 -1.13 28.67 100.05
N PRO A 38 -2.41 28.39 99.69
CA PRO A 38 -2.91 28.19 98.30
C PRO A 38 -3.66 29.48 97.81
N PRO A 39 -4.49 29.54 96.73
CA PRO A 39 -4.91 28.60 95.66
C PRO A 39 -4.98 29.22 94.22
N ALA A 40 -5.35 28.47 93.16
CA ALA A 40 -6.11 28.95 91.96
C ALA A 40 -6.32 27.86 90.87
N THR A 41 -7.44 27.13 90.84
CA THR A 41 -8.65 27.25 89.98
C THR A 41 -8.53 27.68 88.50
N HIS A 42 -7.38 28.16 88.00
CA HIS A 42 -7.21 28.53 86.57
C HIS A 42 -6.66 27.36 85.71
N HIS A 43 -6.02 26.37 86.34
CA HIS A 43 -5.38 25.24 85.64
C HIS A 43 -6.37 24.24 85.02
N ALA A 44 -7.45 23.87 85.71
CA ALA A 44 -8.35 22.81 85.25
C ALA A 44 -9.09 23.14 83.92
N MET A 45 -9.40 24.41 83.68
CA MET A 45 -10.08 24.84 82.44
C MET A 45 -9.11 24.89 81.26
N VAL A 46 -7.85 25.25 81.51
CA VAL A 46 -6.76 25.22 80.52
C VAL A 46 -6.39 23.78 80.17
N ASP A 47 -6.32 22.88 81.14
CA ASP A 47 -6.05 21.45 80.92
C ASP A 47 -7.16 20.78 80.09
N SER A 48 -8.43 21.08 80.35
CA SER A 48 -9.56 20.56 79.54
C SER A 48 -9.55 21.06 78.09
N ALA A 49 -9.13 22.30 77.88
CA ALA A 49 -9.02 22.90 76.55
C ALA A 49 -7.82 22.29 75.78
N GLN A 50 -6.71 22.05 76.46
CA GLN A 50 -5.54 21.37 75.88
C GLN A 50 -5.85 19.91 75.53
N GLU A 51 -6.56 19.17 76.38
CA GLU A 51 -7.02 17.80 76.10
C GLU A 51 -7.93 17.77 74.85
N SER A 52 -8.89 18.69 74.76
CA SER A 52 -9.77 18.83 73.59
C SER A 52 -9.03 19.13 72.29
N THR A 53 -7.99 19.98 72.32
CA THR A 53 -7.15 20.24 71.14
C THR A 53 -6.31 19.03 70.74
N MET A 54 -5.80 18.27 71.71
CA MET A 54 -5.00 17.07 71.45
C MET A 54 -5.86 15.97 70.83
N ASP A 55 -7.10 15.81 71.28
CA ASP A 55 -8.06 14.87 70.71
C ASP A 55 -8.47 15.27 69.29
N HIS A 56 -8.64 16.57 69.01
CA HIS A 56 -8.86 17.05 67.65
C HIS A 56 -7.68 16.73 66.73
N ILE A 57 -6.44 16.97 67.18
CA ILE A 57 -5.22 16.62 66.42
C ILE A 57 -5.13 15.11 66.17
N ARG A 58 -5.44 14.27 67.16
CA ARG A 58 -5.48 12.81 67.00
C ARG A 58 -6.52 12.38 65.97
N GLN A 59 -7.68 13.04 65.97
CA GLN A 59 -8.73 12.78 64.99
C GLN A 59 -8.30 13.18 63.58
N GLU A 60 -7.64 14.33 63.40
CA GLU A 60 -7.08 14.74 62.11
C GLU A 60 -5.98 13.79 61.62
N ILE A 61 -5.06 13.38 62.50
CA ILE A 61 -4.03 12.38 62.17
C ILE A 61 -4.68 11.06 61.74
N SER A 62 -5.76 10.64 62.39
CA SER A 62 -6.53 9.44 62.01
C SER A 62 -7.19 9.59 60.63
N VAL A 63 -7.74 10.77 60.32
CA VAL A 63 -8.29 11.07 58.98
C VAL A 63 -7.19 11.04 57.92
N VAL A 64 -6.03 11.63 58.20
CA VAL A 64 -4.88 11.62 57.31
C VAL A 64 -4.38 10.20 57.08
N GLY A 65 -4.30 9.36 58.11
CA GLY A 65 -3.94 7.94 58.00
C GLY A 65 -4.85 7.17 57.04
N ARG A 66 -6.17 7.31 57.20
CA ARG A 66 -7.15 6.68 56.27
C ARG A 66 -6.99 7.16 54.83
N ARG A 67 -6.69 8.45 54.62
CA ARG A 67 -6.45 9.00 53.28
C ARG A 67 -5.16 8.45 52.67
N LEU A 68 -4.10 8.30 53.46
CA LEU A 68 -2.84 7.70 53.02
C LEU A 68 -3.01 6.22 52.65
N GLU A 69 -3.73 5.45 53.46
CA GLU A 69 -4.09 4.06 53.13
C GLU A 69 -4.87 3.96 51.81
N GLY A 70 -5.81 4.89 51.58
CA GLY A 70 -6.55 4.98 50.31
C GLY A 70 -5.65 5.31 49.11
N ILE A 71 -4.67 6.21 49.30
CA ILE A 71 -3.68 6.54 48.27
C ILE A 71 -2.77 5.34 47.99
N ASP A 72 -2.30 4.64 49.02
CA ASP A 72 -1.47 3.45 48.87
C ASP A 72 -2.21 2.35 48.10
N GLY A 73 -3.48 2.12 48.41
CA GLY A 73 -4.34 1.20 47.65
C GLY A 73 -4.48 1.61 46.18
N ALA A 74 -4.73 2.89 45.91
CA ALA A 74 -4.81 3.42 44.55
C ALA A 74 -3.47 3.30 43.80
N MET A 75 -2.34 3.55 44.47
CA MET A 75 -1.01 3.37 43.90
C MET A 75 -0.72 1.90 43.56
N VAL A 76 -1.11 0.96 44.42
CA VAL A 76 -0.98 -0.47 44.11
C VAL A 76 -1.83 -0.84 42.88
N SER A 77 -3.07 -0.36 42.78
CA SER A 77 -3.91 -0.58 41.60
C SER A 77 -3.27 -0.03 40.33
N LEU A 78 -2.81 1.24 40.36
CA LEU A 78 -2.14 1.89 39.24
C LEU A 78 -0.87 1.15 38.83
N THR A 79 -0.06 0.67 39.78
CA THR A 79 1.14 -0.13 39.45
C THR A 79 0.78 -1.46 38.80
N GLY A 80 -0.37 -2.06 39.16
CA GLY A 80 -0.91 -3.24 38.49
C GLY A 80 -1.29 -2.94 37.05
N GLU A 81 -2.12 -1.92 36.82
CA GLU A 81 -2.54 -1.46 35.50
C GLU A 81 -1.35 -1.09 34.60
N THR A 82 -0.35 -0.39 35.15
CA THR A 82 0.87 -0.02 34.43
C THR A 82 1.66 -1.25 33.96
N LYS A 83 1.69 -2.33 34.75
CA LYS A 83 2.32 -3.60 34.35
C LYS A 83 1.57 -4.24 33.19
N TYR A 84 0.25 -4.27 33.23
CA TYR A 84 -0.57 -4.80 32.12
C TYR A 84 -0.34 -4.00 30.84
N ILE A 85 -0.32 -2.67 30.92
CA ILE A 85 -0.01 -1.80 29.78
C ILE A 85 1.39 -2.11 29.21
N HIS A 86 2.39 -2.34 30.05
CA HIS A 86 3.73 -2.73 29.59
C HIS A 86 3.75 -4.09 28.87
N LEU A 87 2.99 -5.07 29.36
CA LEU A 87 2.85 -6.37 28.70
C LEU A 87 2.18 -6.22 27.32
N ASP A 88 1.10 -5.45 27.23
CA ASP A 88 0.39 -5.19 25.97
C ASP A 88 1.28 -4.44 24.98
N ILE A 89 2.02 -3.42 25.43
CA ILE A 89 2.98 -2.69 24.60
C ILE A 89 4.06 -3.63 24.05
N ALA A 90 4.59 -4.54 24.87
CA ALA A 90 5.55 -5.53 24.39
C ALA A 90 4.93 -6.48 23.35
N GLY A 91 3.68 -6.90 23.55
CA GLY A 91 2.90 -7.66 22.56
C GLY A 91 2.70 -6.92 21.24
N PHE A 92 2.38 -5.63 21.30
CA PHE A 92 2.25 -4.79 20.12
C PHE A 92 3.60 -4.59 19.41
N GLN A 93 4.69 -4.37 20.15
CA GLN A 93 6.03 -4.25 19.55
C GLN A 93 6.42 -5.50 18.76
N THR A 94 6.20 -6.70 19.33
CA THR A 94 6.49 -7.95 18.60
C THR A 94 5.63 -8.13 17.36
N SER A 95 4.34 -7.76 17.44
CA SER A 95 3.43 -7.80 16.30
C SER A 95 3.82 -6.81 15.20
N VAL A 96 4.20 -5.59 15.57
CA VAL A 96 4.68 -4.55 14.63
C VAL A 96 5.96 -5.02 13.93
N LEU A 97 6.94 -5.54 14.65
CA LEU A 97 8.16 -6.11 14.04
C LEU A 97 7.84 -7.27 13.08
N GLY A 98 6.83 -8.08 13.40
CA GLY A 98 6.34 -9.13 12.51
C GLY A 98 5.70 -8.59 11.23
N LEU A 99 4.90 -7.52 11.35
CA LEU A 99 4.29 -6.83 10.21
C LEU A 99 5.33 -6.14 9.33
N GLU A 100 6.30 -5.44 9.91
CA GLU A 100 7.40 -4.79 9.18
C GLU A 100 8.17 -5.81 8.33
N LYS A 101 8.51 -6.98 8.90
CA LYS A 101 9.17 -8.06 8.13
C LYS A 101 8.32 -8.58 6.98
N ARG A 102 7.00 -8.69 7.19
CA ARG A 102 6.08 -9.12 6.13
C ARG A 102 5.96 -8.07 5.04
N VAL A 103 5.89 -6.79 5.41
CA VAL A 103 5.86 -5.67 4.47
C VAL A 103 7.13 -5.65 3.64
N THR A 104 8.32 -5.73 4.25
CA THR A 104 9.58 -5.74 3.48
C THR A 104 9.70 -6.96 2.56
N THR A 105 9.21 -8.13 3.00
CA THR A 105 9.16 -9.33 2.15
C THR A 105 8.22 -9.15 0.96
N VAL A 106 7.03 -8.60 1.20
CA VAL A 106 6.04 -8.32 0.15
C VAL A 106 6.58 -7.26 -0.81
N GLU A 107 7.18 -6.19 -0.31
CA GLU A 107 7.80 -5.15 -1.14
C GLU A 107 8.93 -5.73 -2.01
N ALA A 108 9.78 -6.59 -1.46
CA ALA A 108 10.82 -7.28 -2.23
C ALA A 108 10.23 -8.22 -3.29
N GLN A 109 9.18 -8.98 -2.95
CA GLN A 109 8.49 -9.86 -3.88
C GLN A 109 7.79 -9.08 -5.00
N VAL A 110 7.13 -7.97 -4.66
CA VAL A 110 6.48 -7.06 -5.61
C VAL A 110 7.54 -6.41 -6.49
N ALA A 111 8.66 -5.93 -5.94
CA ALA A 111 9.76 -5.41 -6.74
C ALA A 111 10.33 -6.45 -7.71
N SER A 112 10.46 -7.72 -7.29
CA SER A 112 10.90 -8.82 -8.16
C SER A 112 9.85 -9.28 -9.18
N SER A 113 8.56 -9.06 -8.90
CA SER A 113 7.45 -9.40 -9.80
C SER A 113 7.09 -8.26 -10.75
N GLN A 114 7.43 -7.02 -10.37
CA GLN A 114 7.32 -5.80 -11.15
C GLN A 114 8.63 -5.50 -11.88
N ASP A 115 9.21 -6.49 -12.55
CA ASP A 115 10.02 -6.18 -13.71
C ASP A 115 9.06 -5.66 -14.79
N ARG A 116 8.60 -4.42 -14.62
CA ARG A 116 7.76 -3.67 -15.58
C ARG A 116 8.43 -3.71 -16.95
N ASP A 117 9.76 -3.70 -16.98
CA ASP A 117 10.56 -3.87 -18.19
C ASP A 117 10.37 -5.26 -18.82
N GLN A 118 10.27 -6.33 -18.02
CA GLN A 118 9.96 -7.67 -18.52
C GLN A 118 8.53 -7.75 -19.05
N GLU A 119 7.55 -7.17 -18.35
CA GLU A 119 6.16 -7.09 -18.83
C GLU A 119 6.08 -6.32 -20.16
N LEU A 120 6.70 -5.14 -20.24
CA LEU A 120 6.78 -4.33 -21.45
C LEU A 120 7.48 -5.08 -22.58
N PHE A 121 8.58 -5.77 -22.28
CA PHE A 121 9.30 -6.60 -23.24
C PHE A 121 8.41 -7.74 -23.77
N LEU A 122 7.70 -8.45 -22.90
CA LEU A 122 6.80 -9.53 -23.27
C LEU A 122 5.60 -9.02 -24.08
N CYS A 123 5.00 -7.89 -23.69
CA CYS A 123 3.91 -7.25 -24.44
C CYS A 123 4.38 -6.79 -25.83
N SER A 124 5.57 -6.20 -25.92
CA SER A 124 6.18 -5.81 -27.20
C SER A 124 6.45 -7.04 -28.06
N LYS A 125 7.00 -8.10 -27.48
CA LYS A 125 7.27 -9.36 -28.19
C LYS A 125 5.99 -10.03 -28.70
N MET A 126 4.94 -10.07 -27.88
CA MET A 126 3.63 -10.60 -28.27
C MET A 126 3.02 -9.77 -29.39
N THR A 127 3.13 -8.44 -29.32
CA THR A 127 2.63 -7.53 -30.36
C THR A 127 3.36 -7.74 -31.68
N ASP A 128 4.70 -7.82 -31.65
CA ASP A 128 5.50 -8.13 -32.84
C ASP A 128 5.08 -9.47 -33.43
N LEU A 129 4.95 -10.54 -32.64
CA LEU A 129 4.53 -11.86 -33.11
C LEU A 129 3.14 -11.86 -33.75
N GLU A 130 2.17 -11.19 -33.13
CA GLU A 130 0.83 -11.04 -33.71
C GLU A 130 0.86 -10.24 -35.00
N ASP A 131 1.62 -9.15 -35.06
CA ASP A 131 1.77 -8.36 -36.26
C ASP A 131 2.45 -9.17 -37.36
N ARG A 132 3.47 -10.00 -37.03
CA ARG A 132 4.10 -10.96 -37.97
C ARG A 132 3.07 -11.92 -38.56
N SER A 133 2.22 -12.48 -37.71
CA SER A 133 1.17 -13.40 -38.12
C SER A 133 0.10 -12.75 -39.00
N ARG A 134 -0.02 -11.43 -38.98
CA ARG A 134 -1.05 -10.67 -39.71
C ARG A 134 -0.50 -9.80 -40.84
N ARG A 135 0.79 -9.89 -41.19
CA ARG A 135 1.41 -9.04 -42.22
C ARG A 135 0.77 -9.19 -43.59
N ASP A 136 0.26 -10.38 -43.88
CA ASP A 136 -0.39 -10.69 -45.15
C ASP A 136 -1.86 -10.27 -45.18
N ASN A 137 -2.39 -9.80 -44.05
CA ASN A 137 -3.77 -9.35 -43.93
C ASN A 137 -3.90 -7.86 -44.29
N VAL A 138 -4.74 -7.59 -45.29
CA VAL A 138 -5.20 -6.25 -45.65
C VAL A 138 -6.63 -6.08 -45.15
N GLN A 139 -6.87 -4.98 -44.44
CA GLN A 139 -8.19 -4.57 -43.99
C GLN A 139 -8.75 -3.52 -44.95
N PHE A 140 -9.94 -3.79 -45.48
CA PHE A 140 -10.69 -2.89 -46.34
C PHE A 140 -11.86 -2.29 -45.59
N LEU A 141 -11.97 -0.97 -45.61
CA LEU A 141 -13.00 -0.20 -44.94
C LEU A 141 -13.85 0.51 -45.98
N GLY A 142 -15.17 0.44 -45.82
CA GLY A 142 -16.11 1.20 -46.64
C GLY A 142 -16.77 0.45 -47.78
N PHE A 143 -16.44 -0.83 -48.04
CA PHE A 143 -17.21 -1.61 -49.01
C PHE A 143 -18.68 -1.73 -48.57
N PRO A 144 -19.67 -1.30 -49.38
CA PRO A 144 -21.08 -1.37 -49.00
C PRO A 144 -21.49 -2.82 -48.72
N GLU A 145 -22.43 -3.04 -47.79
CA GLU A 145 -22.82 -4.41 -47.42
C GLU A 145 -23.51 -5.12 -48.61
N ASN A 146 -23.20 -6.41 -48.78
CA ASN A 146 -23.74 -7.30 -49.82
C ASN A 146 -23.32 -6.98 -51.27
N THR A 147 -22.37 -6.07 -51.51
CA THR A 147 -21.84 -5.84 -52.87
C THR A 147 -20.96 -6.98 -53.37
N GLU A 148 -20.48 -7.83 -52.47
CA GLU A 148 -19.60 -8.94 -52.83
C GLU A 148 -20.33 -10.13 -53.46
N GLY A 149 -21.66 -10.19 -53.32
CA GLY A 149 -22.44 -11.35 -53.69
C GLY A 149 -22.17 -12.55 -52.77
N GLU A 150 -22.09 -13.74 -53.36
CA GLU A 150 -21.89 -15.00 -52.62
C GLU A 150 -20.41 -15.26 -52.27
N ASP A 151 -19.48 -14.81 -53.10
CA ASP A 151 -18.04 -15.05 -52.94
C ASP A 151 -17.19 -13.77 -52.89
N ILE A 152 -16.73 -13.46 -51.68
CA ILE A 152 -15.84 -12.32 -51.40
C ILE A 152 -14.48 -12.50 -52.10
N HIS A 153 -14.00 -13.73 -52.32
CA HIS A 153 -12.72 -13.96 -52.98
C HIS A 153 -12.75 -13.49 -54.43
N THR A 154 -13.75 -13.92 -55.19
CA THR A 154 -13.92 -13.52 -56.60
C THR A 154 -14.19 -12.03 -56.71
N PHE A 155 -15.05 -11.48 -55.85
CA PHE A 155 -15.28 -10.03 -55.79
C PHE A 155 -13.98 -9.24 -55.63
N LEU A 156 -13.14 -9.58 -54.63
CA LEU A 156 -11.88 -8.86 -54.41
C LEU A 156 -10.89 -9.05 -55.57
N ARG A 157 -10.82 -10.25 -56.15
CA ARG A 157 -9.95 -10.53 -57.31
C ARG A 157 -10.25 -9.62 -58.50
N GLU A 158 -11.52 -9.36 -58.76
CA GLU A 158 -11.95 -8.53 -59.89
C GLU A 158 -11.93 -7.03 -59.59
N THR A 159 -12.24 -6.65 -58.35
CA THR A 159 -12.38 -5.24 -57.95
C THR A 159 -11.06 -4.59 -57.61
N LEU A 160 -10.14 -5.28 -56.93
CA LEU A 160 -8.90 -4.67 -56.45
C LEU A 160 -8.00 -4.15 -57.58
N PRO A 161 -7.76 -4.86 -58.69
CA PRO A 161 -6.97 -4.33 -59.79
C PRO A 161 -7.59 -3.07 -60.39
N LYS A 162 -8.92 -3.05 -60.58
CA LYS A 162 -9.67 -1.90 -61.10
C LYS A 162 -9.65 -0.71 -60.15
N LEU A 163 -9.77 -0.97 -58.86
CA LEU A 163 -9.83 0.04 -57.79
C LEU A 163 -8.46 0.65 -57.49
N THR A 164 -7.40 -0.17 -57.60
CA THR A 164 -6.04 0.23 -57.25
C THR A 164 -5.20 0.69 -58.43
N GLY A 165 -5.58 0.31 -59.65
CA GLY A 165 -4.75 0.52 -60.84
C GLY A 165 -3.46 -0.28 -60.80
N ILE A 166 -3.34 -1.25 -59.87
CA ILE A 166 -2.17 -2.11 -59.76
C ILE A 166 -2.40 -3.33 -60.64
N THR A 167 -1.49 -3.55 -61.58
CA THR A 167 -1.39 -4.80 -62.33
C THR A 167 -0.54 -5.77 -61.52
N PHE A 168 -1.15 -6.88 -61.09
CA PHE A 168 -0.43 -7.96 -60.41
C PHE A 168 0.05 -8.98 -61.45
N ASP A 169 1.35 -9.22 -61.48
CA ASP A 169 1.97 -10.28 -62.29
C ASP A 169 2.92 -11.12 -61.41
N PRO A 170 2.58 -12.37 -61.08
CA PRO A 170 1.32 -13.08 -61.41
C PRO A 170 0.10 -12.46 -60.70
N PRO A 171 -1.14 -12.82 -61.11
CA PRO A 171 -2.35 -12.41 -60.41
C PRO A 171 -2.26 -12.71 -58.92
N PHE A 172 -2.77 -11.81 -58.08
CA PHE A 172 -2.73 -12.04 -56.64
C PHE A 172 -3.73 -13.12 -56.23
N GLU A 173 -3.33 -13.91 -55.23
CA GLU A 173 -4.15 -14.96 -54.65
C GLU A 173 -4.50 -14.62 -53.20
N LEU A 174 -5.72 -15.02 -52.80
CA LEU A 174 -6.24 -14.82 -51.46
C LEU A 174 -6.33 -16.16 -50.76
N GLN A 175 -5.66 -16.29 -49.62
CA GLN A 175 -5.79 -17.46 -48.75
C GLN A 175 -7.14 -17.46 -48.03
N ARG A 176 -7.61 -16.28 -47.60
CA ARG A 176 -8.89 -16.11 -46.90
C ARG A 176 -9.42 -14.69 -47.09
N ALA A 177 -10.72 -14.53 -47.31
CA ALA A 177 -11.39 -13.23 -47.28
C ALA A 177 -12.75 -13.33 -46.56
N HIS A 178 -13.02 -12.41 -45.65
CA HIS A 178 -14.27 -12.40 -44.88
C HIS A 178 -14.59 -11.02 -44.31
N ARG A 179 -15.87 -10.77 -44.02
CA ARG A 179 -16.32 -9.60 -43.25
C ARG A 179 -16.04 -9.81 -41.75
N LEU A 180 -15.69 -8.73 -41.07
CA LEU A 180 -15.50 -8.71 -39.62
C LEU A 180 -16.84 -8.61 -38.88
N GLY A 181 -17.15 -9.65 -38.10
CA GLY A 181 -18.32 -9.70 -37.23
C GLY A 181 -19.48 -10.52 -37.81
N PRO A 182 -20.59 -10.64 -37.06
CA PRO A 182 -21.77 -11.37 -37.53
C PRO A 182 -22.44 -10.63 -38.69
N ARG A 183 -23.06 -11.36 -39.62
CA ARG A 183 -23.85 -10.78 -40.72
C ARG A 183 -24.92 -9.84 -40.14
N ARG A 184 -25.01 -8.63 -40.68
CA ARG A 184 -26.00 -7.63 -40.28
C ARG A 184 -27.08 -7.50 -41.36
N PRO A 185 -28.36 -7.39 -40.97
CA PRO A 185 -29.45 -7.19 -41.93
C PRO A 185 -29.61 -5.72 -42.36
N ASN A 186 -29.07 -4.75 -41.61
CA ASN A 186 -29.38 -3.32 -41.78
C ASN A 186 -28.22 -2.55 -42.44
N MET A 187 -28.48 -2.03 -43.65
CA MET A 187 -27.56 -1.21 -44.46
C MET A 187 -27.35 0.22 -43.93
N THR A 188 -27.97 0.61 -42.81
CA THR A 188 -27.95 1.98 -42.28
C THR A 188 -26.78 2.27 -41.34
N THR A 189 -26.02 1.25 -40.94
CA THR A 189 -24.81 1.42 -40.13
C THR A 189 -23.54 1.42 -40.97
N ARG A 190 -22.43 1.92 -40.42
CA ARG A 190 -21.12 1.90 -41.09
C ARG A 190 -20.81 0.47 -41.60
N PRO A 191 -20.49 0.28 -42.89
CA PRO A 191 -20.25 -1.04 -43.44
C PRO A 191 -19.14 -1.79 -42.71
N GLN A 192 -19.34 -3.09 -42.48
CA GLN A 192 -18.34 -3.92 -41.81
C GLN A 192 -17.04 -4.01 -42.63
N PRO A 193 -15.86 -3.94 -41.99
CA PRO A 193 -14.60 -4.13 -42.68
C PRO A 193 -14.48 -5.53 -43.30
N ILE A 194 -13.84 -5.63 -44.45
CA ILE A 194 -13.40 -6.91 -45.02
C ILE A 194 -11.94 -7.12 -44.62
N ILE A 195 -11.59 -8.29 -44.09
CA ILE A 195 -10.19 -8.72 -43.95
C ILE A 195 -9.90 -9.76 -45.03
N ALA A 196 -8.87 -9.49 -45.83
CA ALA A 196 -8.34 -10.45 -46.78
C ALA A 196 -6.86 -10.77 -46.48
N CYS A 197 -6.55 -12.06 -46.36
CA CYS A 197 -5.19 -12.58 -46.27
C CYS A 197 -4.71 -12.91 -47.68
N LEU A 198 -3.69 -12.20 -48.15
CA LEU A 198 -3.05 -12.50 -49.43
C LEU A 198 -2.07 -13.66 -49.25
N LEU A 199 -1.90 -14.47 -50.29
CA LEU A 199 -0.91 -15.55 -50.26
C LEU A 199 0.53 -15.01 -50.31
N CYS A 200 0.72 -13.83 -50.91
CA CYS A 200 2.03 -13.21 -51.07
C CYS A 200 2.14 -11.90 -50.27
N HIS A 201 3.05 -11.88 -49.30
CA HIS A 201 3.37 -10.70 -48.49
C HIS A 201 3.75 -9.47 -49.33
N ALA A 202 4.47 -9.66 -50.44
CA ALA A 202 4.90 -8.55 -51.30
C ALA A 202 3.71 -7.82 -51.93
N GLN A 203 2.68 -8.56 -52.35
CA GLN A 203 1.45 -8.00 -52.93
C GLN A 203 0.60 -7.30 -51.86
N ALA A 204 0.51 -7.86 -50.64
CA ALA A 204 -0.17 -7.20 -49.51
C ALA A 204 0.48 -5.85 -49.20
N ARG A 205 1.82 -5.84 -49.12
CA ARG A 205 2.60 -4.62 -48.91
C ARG A 205 2.41 -3.61 -50.04
N GLN A 206 2.32 -4.05 -51.29
CA GLN A 206 2.08 -3.18 -52.44
C GLN A 206 0.71 -2.48 -52.37
N LEU A 207 -0.35 -3.23 -52.00
CA LEU A 207 -1.69 -2.66 -51.77
C LEU A 207 -1.68 -1.59 -50.67
N ILE A 208 -1.06 -1.89 -49.53
CA ILE A 208 -0.95 -0.93 -48.41
C ILE A 208 -0.10 0.28 -48.81
N GLN A 209 1.00 0.07 -49.51
CA GLN A 209 1.87 1.16 -49.96
C GLN A 209 1.12 2.08 -50.92
N ARG A 210 0.36 1.52 -51.87
CA ARG A 210 -0.48 2.31 -52.76
C ARG A 210 -1.48 3.15 -51.99
N ALA A 211 -2.16 2.57 -51.01
CA ALA A 211 -3.15 3.29 -50.21
C ALA A 211 -2.53 4.45 -49.41
N ARG A 212 -1.27 4.30 -48.98
CA ARG A 212 -0.51 5.37 -48.31
C ARG A 212 -0.07 6.47 -49.28
N THR A 213 0.32 6.13 -50.50
CA THR A 213 0.86 7.10 -51.46
C THR A 213 -0.23 7.83 -52.24
N GLN A 214 -1.30 7.14 -52.63
CA GLN A 214 -2.39 7.69 -53.44
C GLN A 214 -3.64 8.03 -52.61
N GLY A 215 -3.68 7.64 -51.35
CA GLY A 215 -4.83 7.85 -50.48
C GLY A 215 -5.96 6.85 -50.74
N PRO A 216 -7.19 7.17 -50.29
CA PRO A 216 -8.33 6.28 -50.39
C PRO A 216 -8.85 6.17 -51.83
N CYS A 217 -9.42 5.01 -52.15
CA CYS A 217 -10.03 4.74 -53.45
C CYS A 217 -11.50 5.15 -53.44
N GLN A 218 -12.10 5.35 -54.61
CA GLN A 218 -13.55 5.51 -54.74
C GLN A 218 -14.14 4.35 -55.54
N MET A 219 -15.26 3.80 -55.06
CA MET A 219 -16.08 2.80 -55.74
C MET A 219 -17.54 3.16 -55.53
N ASP A 220 -18.33 3.31 -56.59
CA ASP A 220 -19.78 3.57 -56.53
C ASP A 220 -20.18 4.70 -55.54
N ARG A 221 -19.43 5.82 -55.58
CA ARG A 221 -19.54 7.00 -54.69
C ARG A 221 -19.13 6.77 -53.23
N GLN A 222 -18.60 5.59 -52.90
CA GLN A 222 -18.12 5.23 -51.58
C GLN A 222 -16.59 5.28 -51.49
N VAL A 223 -16.08 5.80 -50.37
CA VAL A 223 -14.64 5.90 -50.13
C VAL A 223 -14.14 4.59 -49.50
N ILE A 224 -13.24 3.90 -50.20
CA ILE A 224 -12.62 2.66 -49.78
C ILE A 224 -11.22 2.94 -49.23
N ARG A 225 -11.02 2.67 -47.94
CA ARG A 225 -9.70 2.76 -47.29
C ARG A 225 -9.11 1.37 -47.12
N MET A 226 -7.81 1.27 -47.34
CA MET A 226 -7.04 0.03 -47.17
C MET A 226 -6.00 0.26 -46.09
N THR A 227 -5.98 -0.59 -45.08
CA THR A 227 -5.07 -0.49 -43.93
C THR A 227 -4.46 -1.83 -43.62
N ALA A 228 -3.25 -1.83 -43.04
CA ALA A 228 -2.65 -3.06 -42.53
C ALA A 228 -3.44 -3.55 -41.31
N SER A 229 -3.65 -4.85 -41.19
CA SER A 229 -4.38 -5.45 -40.07
C SER A 229 -3.48 -5.65 -38.84
N LEU A 230 -2.89 -4.56 -38.35
CA LEU A 230 -1.99 -4.56 -37.19
C LEU A 230 -2.75 -4.54 -35.87
N LYS A 231 -2.13 -5.08 -34.82
CA LYS A 231 -2.62 -4.91 -33.45
C LYS A 231 -2.52 -3.43 -33.10
N LYS A 232 -3.54 -2.90 -32.40
CA LYS A 232 -3.37 -1.60 -31.74
C LYS A 232 -2.37 -1.81 -30.61
N PRO A 233 -1.29 -1.01 -30.52
CA PRO A 233 -0.38 -1.17 -29.42
C PRO A 233 -1.13 -0.88 -28.11
N VAL A 234 -0.76 -1.61 -27.07
CA VAL A 234 -1.35 -1.45 -25.74
C VAL A 234 -1.01 -0.04 -25.26
N SER A 235 -2.00 0.85 -25.13
CA SER A 235 -1.80 2.17 -24.52
C SER A 235 -1.62 1.97 -23.02
N ILE A 236 -0.37 1.96 -22.57
CA ILE A 236 -0.05 1.76 -21.14
C ILE A 236 -0.17 3.07 -20.34
N GLU A 237 -0.32 4.22 -21.01
CA GLU A 237 -0.56 5.52 -20.38
C GLU A 237 -1.66 6.29 -21.13
N GLY A 238 -2.50 6.99 -20.37
CA GLY A 238 -3.56 7.89 -20.84
C GLY A 238 -3.03 9.16 -21.52
N HIS A 239 -2.04 9.02 -22.39
CA HIS A 239 -1.53 10.09 -23.22
C HIS A 239 -1.93 9.80 -24.67
N SER A 240 -2.71 10.72 -25.20
CA SER A 240 -3.20 10.71 -26.57
C SER A 240 -2.08 10.44 -27.56
N TRP A 241 -2.37 9.56 -28.51
CA TRP A 241 -1.52 9.18 -29.64
C TRP A 241 -0.79 10.38 -30.27
N PRO A 242 0.53 10.27 -30.52
CA PRO A 242 1.14 11.04 -31.59
C PRO A 242 0.37 10.69 -32.86
N SER A 243 -0.06 11.70 -33.61
CA SER A 243 -0.78 11.50 -34.87
C SER A 243 0.16 10.86 -35.88
N ASP A 244 0.21 9.53 -35.86
CA ASP A 244 0.94 8.75 -36.85
C ASP A 244 0.18 8.87 -38.19
N PRO A 245 0.80 9.35 -39.28
CA PRO A 245 0.10 9.62 -40.55
C PRO A 245 -0.55 8.37 -41.17
N GLY A 246 -0.24 7.18 -40.66
CA GLY A 246 -0.77 5.90 -41.12
C GLY A 246 -2.17 5.54 -40.61
N TYR A 247 -2.73 6.27 -39.65
CA TYR A 247 -4.09 6.07 -39.12
C TYR A 247 -4.93 7.33 -39.31
N ILE A 248 -5.40 7.55 -40.54
CA ILE A 248 -6.30 8.67 -40.84
C ILE A 248 -7.70 8.35 -40.33
N ARG A 249 -8.25 9.24 -39.48
CA ARG A 249 -9.65 9.29 -39.02
C ARG A 249 -10.64 9.36 -40.19
#